data_AF-A0A496XS01-F1
#
_entry.id   AF-A0A496XS01-F1
#
_cell.length_a   1.000
_cell.length_b   1.000
_cell.length_c   1.000
_cell.angle_alpha   90.00
_cell.angle_beta   90.00
_cell.angle_gamma   90.00
#
_symmetry.space_group_name_H-M   'P 1'
#
loop_
_entity.id
_entity.type
_entity.pdbx_description
1 polymer ?
#
loop_
_entity_poly.entity_id
_entity_poly.type
_entity_poly.pdbx_seq_one_letter_code
_entity_poly.pdbx_strand_id
1 'polypeptide(L)'
;MDNAIDKNYYEILEVPTNSDPDKIYQAYLRQKQTYAQDNLAVYSLLSKDECDRFLNLVEEAFEIIGEPEKRQKYDYARGLNQDQKKGLYQNQAVKNPTPERQISKLVARKKFDLEFSVDENLEKEIESTTEFTGTFLKKIREYRNVDIPRLAEMTKISKTYINNIEEENYAALPAAVYIRGFVYQYAKCLKLNPDLVASSYTKRLKA
;
A
#
# COMPACT_ATOMS: atom_id res chain seq x y z
N MET A 1 15.16 -12.61 13.50
CA MET A 1 14.05 -13.47 13.04
C MET A 1 12.92 -12.50 12.77
N ASP A 2 12.89 -11.86 11.60
CA ASP A 2 12.12 -10.61 11.47
C ASP A 2 11.25 -10.63 10.21
N ASN A 3 10.16 -11.40 10.32
CA ASN A 3 9.01 -11.31 9.42
C ASN A 3 7.86 -10.59 10.13
N ALA A 4 8.13 -9.37 10.61
CA ALA A 4 7.08 -8.46 11.10
C ALA A 4 6.40 -7.67 9.95
N ILE A 5 6.99 -7.67 8.76
CA ILE A 5 6.57 -6.80 7.64
C ILE A 5 5.41 -7.40 6.81
N ASP A 6 5.08 -8.68 7.00
CA ASP A 6 3.99 -9.35 6.27
C ASP A 6 2.77 -9.68 7.15
N LYS A 7 2.77 -9.29 8.42
CA LYS A 7 1.66 -9.55 9.34
C LYS A 7 0.48 -8.63 9.01
N ASN A 8 -0.70 -9.21 8.85
CA ASN A 8 -1.93 -8.44 8.64
C ASN A 8 -2.38 -7.77 9.96
N TYR A 9 -3.24 -6.75 9.90
CA TYR A 9 -3.67 -5.98 11.07
C TYR A 9 -4.44 -6.84 12.09
N TYR A 10 -5.04 -7.95 11.65
CA TYR A 10 -5.69 -8.93 12.53
C TYR A 10 -4.66 -9.74 13.33
N GLU A 11 -3.54 -10.10 12.72
CA GLU A 11 -2.41 -10.75 13.40
C GLU A 11 -1.69 -9.81 14.37
N ILE A 12 -1.60 -8.52 14.05
CA ILE A 12 -1.02 -7.50 14.96
C ILE A 12 -1.88 -7.35 16.23
N LEU A 13 -3.21 -7.37 16.09
CA LEU A 13 -4.14 -7.35 17.22
C LEU A 13 -4.38 -8.73 17.84
N GLU A 14 -3.81 -9.81 17.27
CA GLU A 14 -4.03 -11.20 17.69
C GLU A 14 -5.50 -11.63 17.71
N VAL A 15 -6.26 -11.23 16.68
CA VAL A 15 -7.68 -11.53 16.53
C VAL A 15 -7.98 -12.20 15.19
N PRO A 16 -9.02 -13.04 15.08
CA PRO A 16 -9.49 -13.55 13.79
C PRO A 16 -10.02 -12.45 12.85
N THR A 17 -9.93 -12.66 11.53
CA THR A 17 -10.46 -11.75 10.49
C THR A 17 -11.98 -11.53 10.55
N ASN A 18 -12.71 -12.44 11.19
CA ASN A 18 -14.16 -12.37 11.40
C ASN A 18 -14.56 -11.79 12.78
N SER A 19 -13.62 -11.20 13.53
CA SER A 19 -13.89 -10.70 14.88
C SER A 19 -14.89 -9.56 14.89
N ASP A 20 -15.73 -9.51 15.91
CA ASP A 20 -16.66 -8.39 16.14
C ASP A 20 -15.90 -7.11 16.54
N PRO A 21 -16.39 -5.90 16.20
CA PRO A 21 -15.79 -4.63 16.64
C PRO A 21 -15.46 -4.57 18.13
N ASP A 22 -16.31 -5.12 19.01
CA ASP A 22 -16.05 -5.12 20.45
C ASP A 22 -14.81 -5.95 20.80
N LYS A 23 -14.61 -7.08 20.12
CA LYS A 23 -13.42 -7.93 20.31
C LYS A 23 -12.15 -7.26 19.79
N ILE A 24 -12.26 -6.51 18.69
CA ILE A 24 -11.14 -5.74 18.13
C ILE A 24 -10.72 -4.63 19.11
N TYR A 25 -11.69 -3.94 19.71
CA TYR A 25 -11.43 -2.92 20.72
C TYR A 25 -10.79 -3.49 21.99
N GLN A 26 -11.30 -4.63 22.50
CA GLN A 26 -10.68 -5.30 23.65
C GLN A 26 -9.26 -5.79 23.37
N ALA A 27 -9.00 -6.27 22.15
CA ALA A 27 -7.66 -6.68 21.73
C ALA A 27 -6.69 -5.49 21.66
N TYR A 28 -7.14 -4.35 21.12
CA TYR A 28 -6.37 -3.10 21.12
C TYR A 28 -5.97 -2.69 22.54
N LEU A 29 -6.92 -2.65 23.48
CA LEU A 29 -6.65 -2.29 24.87
C LEU A 29 -5.67 -3.27 25.53
N ARG A 30 -5.83 -4.58 25.27
CA ARG A 30 -4.92 -5.62 25.79
C ARG A 30 -3.50 -5.43 25.28
N GLN A 31 -3.31 -5.18 23.99
CA GLN A 31 -1.98 -4.94 23.41
C GLN A 31 -1.37 -3.65 23.98
N LYS A 32 -2.14 -2.56 24.04
CA LYS A 32 -1.68 -1.30 24.61
C LYS A 32 -1.23 -1.45 26.07
N GLN A 33 -1.96 -2.20 26.87
CA GLN A 33 -1.60 -2.47 28.27
C GLN A 33 -0.38 -3.38 28.40
N THR A 34 -0.25 -4.39 27.53
CA THR A 34 0.88 -5.32 27.55
C THR A 34 2.21 -4.58 27.31
N TYR A 35 2.24 -3.62 26.39
CA TYR A 35 3.45 -2.90 25.99
C TYR A 35 3.54 -1.48 26.58
N ALA A 36 2.64 -1.12 27.51
CA ALA A 36 2.70 0.15 28.23
C ALA A 36 3.94 0.22 29.14
N GLN A 37 4.40 1.45 29.41
CA GLN A 37 5.65 1.75 30.12
C GLN A 37 5.78 1.14 31.52
N ASP A 38 4.66 0.74 32.12
CA ASP A 38 4.61 0.23 33.49
C ASP A 38 4.68 -1.30 33.58
N ASN A 39 4.80 -2.03 32.46
CA ASN A 39 4.87 -3.50 32.46
C ASN A 39 6.33 -4.03 32.42
N LEU A 40 6.95 -4.11 33.59
CA LEU A 40 8.35 -4.48 33.82
C LEU A 40 8.80 -5.81 33.15
N ALA A 41 7.86 -6.73 32.89
CA ALA A 41 8.16 -8.05 32.33
C ALA A 41 8.51 -8.03 30.83
N VAL A 42 8.01 -7.04 30.07
CA VAL A 42 8.21 -6.96 28.62
C VAL A 42 9.55 -6.31 28.26
N TYR A 43 10.03 -5.37 29.10
CA TYR A 43 11.33 -4.70 28.93
C TYR A 43 12.55 -5.61 29.09
N SER A 44 12.38 -6.80 29.69
CA SER A 44 13.44 -7.82 29.77
C SER A 44 13.67 -8.51 28.42
N LEU A 45 12.69 -8.46 27.51
CA LEU A 45 12.71 -9.13 26.21
C LEU A 45 12.80 -8.17 25.02
N LEU A 46 12.38 -6.90 25.19
CA LEU A 46 12.31 -5.89 24.14
C LEU A 46 12.85 -4.54 24.63
N SER A 47 13.57 -3.84 23.77
CA SER A 47 14.02 -2.46 24.01
C SER A 47 12.85 -1.48 23.99
N LYS A 48 13.05 -0.30 24.59
CA LYS A 48 12.04 0.78 24.58
C LYS A 48 11.59 1.16 23.16
N ASP A 49 12.54 1.24 22.23
CA ASP A 49 12.26 1.56 20.83
C ASP A 49 11.48 0.44 20.10
N GLU A 50 11.61 -0.81 20.53
CA GLU A 50 10.81 -1.93 20.01
C GLU A 50 9.38 -1.90 20.56
N CYS A 51 9.21 -1.59 21.85
CA CYS A 51 7.89 -1.37 22.45
C CYS A 51 7.16 -0.21 21.77
N ASP A 52 7.83 0.92 21.56
CA ASP A 52 7.24 2.10 20.91
C ASP A 52 6.84 1.80 19.45
N ARG A 53 7.68 1.04 18.72
CA ARG A 53 7.33 0.57 17.37
C ARG A 53 6.13 -0.37 17.36
N PHE A 54 6.05 -1.29 18.32
CA PHE A 54 4.93 -2.22 18.41
C PHE A 54 3.62 -1.48 18.77
N LEU A 55 3.66 -0.54 19.70
CA LEU A 55 2.51 0.29 20.06
C LEU A 55 1.98 1.09 18.87
N ASN A 56 2.87 1.69 18.07
CA ASN A 56 2.46 2.40 16.85
C ASN A 56 1.76 1.47 15.84
N LEU A 57 2.24 0.24 15.67
CA LEU A 57 1.59 -0.75 14.80
C LEU A 57 0.21 -1.18 15.31
N VAL A 58 0.07 -1.34 16.63
CA VAL A 58 -1.22 -1.66 17.28
C VAL A 58 -2.23 -0.52 17.10
N GLU A 59 -1.77 0.73 17.21
CA GLU A 59 -2.61 1.91 16.97
C GLU A 59 -3.05 2.01 15.51
N GLU A 60 -2.12 1.83 14.56
CA GLU A 60 -2.43 1.81 13.13
C GLU A 60 -3.41 0.68 12.78
N ALA A 61 -3.20 -0.52 13.32
CA ALA A 61 -4.10 -1.65 13.12
C ALA A 61 -5.51 -1.32 13.60
N PHE A 62 -5.66 -0.81 14.82
CA PHE A 62 -6.98 -0.45 15.37
C PHE A 62 -7.65 0.68 14.57
N GLU A 63 -6.90 1.70 14.14
CA GLU A 63 -7.47 2.82 13.37
C GLU A 63 -8.06 2.37 12.03
N ILE A 64 -7.52 1.29 11.45
CA ILE A 64 -7.98 0.74 10.17
C ILE A 64 -9.05 -0.34 10.35
N ILE A 65 -8.86 -1.33 11.24
CA ILE A 65 -9.81 -2.46 11.38
C ILE A 65 -10.85 -2.28 12.48
N GLY A 66 -10.71 -1.27 13.35
CA GLY A 66 -11.73 -0.90 14.34
C GLY A 66 -12.93 -0.17 13.72
N GLU A 67 -12.72 0.54 12.61
CA GLU A 67 -13.77 1.26 11.88
C GLU A 67 -14.39 0.38 10.78
N PRO A 68 -15.71 0.10 10.80
CA PRO A 68 -16.34 -0.83 9.85
C PRO A 68 -16.08 -0.53 8.37
N GLU A 69 -16.10 0.75 7.98
CA GLU A 69 -15.83 1.17 6.61
C GLU A 69 -14.37 1.01 6.20
N LYS A 70 -13.43 1.36 7.09
CA LYS A 70 -11.98 1.23 6.84
C LYS A 70 -11.58 -0.25 6.83
N ARG A 71 -12.17 -1.06 7.71
CA ARG A 71 -12.02 -2.52 7.76
C ARG A 71 -12.45 -3.18 6.46
N GLN A 72 -13.64 -2.83 5.96
CA GLN A 72 -14.13 -3.39 4.69
C GLN A 72 -13.19 -3.05 3.51
N LYS A 73 -12.67 -1.81 3.47
CA LYS A 73 -11.70 -1.39 2.45
C LYS A 73 -10.37 -2.14 2.60
N TYR A 74 -9.91 -2.35 3.83
CA TYR A 74 -8.71 -3.12 4.15
C TYR A 74 -8.83 -4.58 3.71
N ASP A 75 -9.93 -5.25 4.07
CA ASP A 75 -10.19 -6.66 3.74
C ASP A 75 -10.32 -6.86 2.23
N TYR A 76 -10.94 -5.90 1.53
CA TYR A 76 -11.03 -5.88 0.07
C TYR A 76 -9.64 -5.72 -0.58
N ALA A 77 -8.82 -4.79 -0.10
CA ALA A 77 -7.49 -4.54 -0.62
C ALA A 77 -6.52 -5.70 -0.38
N ARG A 78 -6.68 -6.43 0.74
CA ARG A 78 -5.84 -7.58 1.13
C ARG A 78 -6.35 -8.93 0.61
N GLY A 79 -7.53 -8.97 -0.03
CA GLY A 79 -8.09 -10.23 -0.54
C GLY A 79 -8.55 -11.21 0.54
N LEU A 80 -8.69 -10.76 1.80
CA LEU A 80 -9.07 -11.58 2.96
C LEU A 80 -10.55 -12.05 2.90
N ASN A 81 -11.33 -11.49 1.97
CA ASN A 81 -12.73 -11.84 1.72
C ASN A 81 -12.93 -12.96 0.67
N GLN A 82 -11.90 -13.76 0.34
CA GLN A 82 -12.05 -14.79 -0.71
C GLN A 82 -12.82 -16.06 -0.29
N ASP A 83 -13.04 -16.31 1.00
CA ASP A 83 -13.67 -17.57 1.47
C ASP A 83 -15.17 -17.51 1.84
N GLN A 84 -15.86 -16.38 1.66
CA GLN A 84 -17.33 -16.31 1.83
C GLN A 84 -18.14 -16.44 0.53
N LYS A 85 -17.56 -17.07 -0.51
CA LYS A 85 -18.22 -17.24 -1.82
C LYS A 85 -18.86 -18.61 -2.10
N LYS A 86 -19.14 -19.42 -1.07
CA LYS A 86 -19.85 -20.71 -1.25
C LYS A 86 -21.26 -20.81 -0.64
N GLY A 87 -21.82 -19.74 -0.03
CA GLY A 87 -23.05 -19.86 0.76
C GLY A 87 -24.31 -19.07 0.34
N LEU A 88 -24.24 -18.05 -0.52
CA LEU A 88 -25.37 -17.11 -0.68
C LEU A 88 -25.88 -16.91 -2.11
N TYR A 89 -25.90 -17.97 -2.92
CA TYR A 89 -26.78 -18.03 -4.09
C TYR A 89 -28.05 -18.80 -3.77
N GLN A 90 -28.95 -18.20 -3.00
CA GLN A 90 -30.37 -18.43 -3.15
C GLN A 90 -31.19 -17.23 -2.66
N ASN A 91 -31.83 -16.59 -3.65
CA ASN A 91 -33.07 -15.81 -3.56
C ASN A 91 -33.11 -14.59 -2.62
N GLN A 92 -32.98 -13.39 -3.18
CA GLN A 92 -34.13 -12.56 -3.55
C GLN A 92 -33.71 -11.19 -4.16
N ALA A 93 -34.47 -10.82 -5.19
CA ALA A 93 -34.60 -9.48 -5.79
C ALA A 93 -33.37 -8.87 -6.48
N VAL A 94 -33.35 -9.08 -7.79
CA VAL A 94 -32.79 -8.15 -8.78
C VAL A 94 -33.27 -6.72 -8.47
N LYS A 95 -32.43 -5.92 -7.82
CA LYS A 95 -32.53 -4.45 -7.94
C LYS A 95 -31.49 -4.04 -8.95
N ASN A 96 -31.99 -3.60 -10.11
CA ASN A 96 -31.19 -2.99 -11.17
C ASN A 96 -30.12 -2.07 -10.57
N PRO A 97 -28.86 -2.13 -11.04
CA PRO A 97 -27.84 -1.19 -10.59
C PRO A 97 -28.34 0.22 -10.89
N THR A 98 -28.40 1.06 -9.87
CA THR A 98 -28.56 2.50 -10.09
C THR A 98 -27.42 2.99 -11.00
N PRO A 99 -27.71 3.91 -11.96
CA PRO A 99 -26.73 4.37 -12.94
C PRO A 99 -25.39 4.82 -12.31
N GLU A 100 -25.43 5.37 -11.11
CA GLU A 100 -24.27 5.87 -10.35
C GLU A 100 -23.21 4.80 -10.04
N ARG A 101 -23.62 3.54 -9.77
CA ARG A 101 -22.69 2.44 -9.44
C ARG A 101 -21.99 1.85 -10.67
N GLN A 102 -22.64 1.94 -11.84
CA GLN A 102 -22.03 1.58 -13.12
C GLN A 102 -21.09 2.69 -13.60
N ILE A 103 -21.47 3.96 -13.41
CA ILE A 103 -20.61 5.12 -13.69
C ILE A 103 -19.33 5.03 -12.86
N SER A 104 -19.40 4.79 -11.54
CA SER A 104 -18.20 4.69 -10.69
C SER A 104 -17.27 3.52 -11.04
N LYS A 105 -17.79 2.37 -11.51
CA LYS A 105 -16.98 1.26 -12.04
C LYS A 105 -16.37 1.56 -13.41
N LEU A 106 -17.09 2.23 -14.30
CA LEU A 106 -16.55 2.67 -15.61
C LEU A 106 -15.49 3.77 -15.43
N VAL A 107 -15.73 4.72 -14.53
CA VAL A 107 -14.82 5.82 -14.20
C VAL A 107 -13.56 5.27 -13.51
N ALA A 108 -13.69 4.30 -12.59
CA ALA A 108 -12.54 3.62 -12.00
C ALA A 108 -11.71 2.85 -13.03
N ARG A 109 -12.33 2.17 -14.01
CA ARG A 109 -11.61 1.50 -15.11
C ARG A 109 -10.88 2.50 -16.00
N LYS A 110 -11.55 3.57 -16.45
CA LYS A 110 -10.92 4.65 -17.22
C LYS A 110 -9.78 5.34 -16.46
N LYS A 111 -9.87 5.47 -15.14
CA LYS A 111 -8.86 6.15 -14.32
C LYS A 111 -7.47 5.50 -14.40
N PHE A 112 -7.42 4.18 -14.55
CA PHE A 112 -6.16 3.41 -14.65
C PHE A 112 -5.75 3.10 -16.10
N ASP A 113 -6.60 3.42 -17.08
CA ASP A 113 -6.19 3.37 -18.48
C ASP A 113 -5.28 4.58 -18.77
N LEU A 114 -4.11 4.26 -19.32
CA LEU A 114 -3.10 5.23 -19.72
C LEU A 114 -3.36 5.58 -21.19
N GLU A 115 -3.68 6.84 -21.45
CA GLU A 115 -3.89 7.38 -22.80
C GLU A 115 -2.61 8.07 -23.25
N PHE A 116 -1.80 7.43 -24.11
CA PHE A 116 -0.57 7.99 -24.66
C PHE A 116 -0.34 7.52 -26.10
N SER A 117 0.37 8.32 -26.88
CA SER A 117 0.81 7.93 -28.21
C SER A 117 2.06 7.06 -28.08
N VAL A 118 2.04 5.86 -28.67
CA VAL A 118 3.19 4.95 -28.60
C VAL A 118 4.37 5.55 -29.38
N ASP A 119 5.50 5.70 -28.70
CA ASP A 119 6.80 6.02 -29.31
C ASP A 119 7.64 4.74 -29.31
N GLU A 120 7.82 4.14 -30.48
CA GLU A 120 8.55 2.88 -30.63
C GLU A 120 10.00 2.95 -30.14
N ASN A 121 10.65 4.12 -30.23
CA ASN A 121 12.04 4.26 -29.77
C ASN A 121 12.09 4.23 -28.24
N LEU A 122 11.16 4.92 -27.59
CA LEU A 122 11.09 4.96 -26.14
C LEU A 122 10.62 3.62 -25.54
N GLU A 123 9.70 2.89 -26.19
CA GLU A 123 9.34 1.54 -25.75
C GLU A 123 10.54 0.59 -25.80
N LYS A 124 11.33 0.63 -26.89
CA LYS A 124 12.56 -0.18 -27.00
C LYS A 124 13.59 0.20 -25.93
N GLU A 125 13.73 1.50 -25.63
CA GLU A 125 14.59 1.97 -24.54
C GLU A 125 14.11 1.46 -23.18
N ILE A 126 12.79 1.50 -22.92
CA ILE A 126 12.18 0.99 -21.67
C ILE A 126 12.36 -0.53 -21.54
N GLU A 127 12.18 -1.28 -22.63
CA GLU A 127 12.28 -2.76 -22.64
C GLU A 127 13.73 -3.24 -22.48
N SER A 128 14.69 -2.53 -23.06
CA SER A 128 16.11 -2.89 -23.02
C SER A 128 16.86 -2.37 -21.79
N THR A 129 16.33 -1.36 -21.10
CA THR A 129 17.02 -0.84 -19.92
C THR A 129 16.96 -1.81 -18.73
N THR A 130 18.03 -1.81 -17.95
CA THR A 130 18.10 -2.50 -16.66
C THR A 130 18.31 -1.55 -15.48
N GLU A 131 18.52 -0.26 -15.77
CA GLU A 131 18.73 0.79 -14.79
C GLU A 131 17.67 1.87 -14.92
N PHE A 132 17.00 2.17 -13.80
CA PHE A 132 15.96 3.18 -13.74
C PHE A 132 16.39 4.29 -12.77
N THR A 133 16.72 5.45 -13.33
CA THR A 133 17.00 6.68 -12.58
C THR A 133 15.71 7.46 -12.33
N GLY A 134 15.74 8.39 -11.38
CA GLY A 134 14.63 9.33 -11.15
C GLY A 134 14.26 10.10 -12.43
N THR A 135 15.26 10.59 -13.17
CA THR A 135 15.06 11.30 -14.44
C THR A 135 14.44 10.43 -15.52
N PHE A 136 14.79 9.14 -15.59
CA PHE A 136 14.20 8.20 -16.54
C PHE A 136 12.75 7.86 -16.15
N LEU A 137 12.47 7.68 -14.86
CA LEU A 137 11.10 7.48 -14.35
C LEU A 137 10.19 8.68 -14.64
N LYS A 138 10.73 9.90 -14.55
CA LYS A 138 10.04 11.13 -14.98
C LYS A 138 9.73 11.12 -16.47
N LYS A 139 10.73 10.82 -17.31
CA LYS A 139 10.57 10.71 -18.78
C LYS A 139 9.45 9.73 -19.15
N ILE A 140 9.43 8.55 -18.52
CA ILE A 140 8.38 7.55 -18.75
C ILE A 140 7.02 8.06 -18.28
N ARG A 141 6.95 8.68 -17.10
CA ARG A 141 5.68 9.20 -16.55
C ARG A 141 5.05 10.23 -17.50
N GLU A 142 5.85 11.17 -17.99
CA GLU A 142 5.41 12.21 -18.91
C GLU A 142 5.02 11.61 -20.26
N TYR A 143 5.80 10.67 -20.78
CA TYR A 143 5.45 9.90 -21.98
C TYR A 143 4.12 9.16 -21.85
N ARG A 144 3.83 8.57 -20.68
CA ARG A 144 2.57 7.87 -20.40
C ARG A 144 1.40 8.84 -20.08
N ASN A 145 1.60 10.16 -20.22
CA ASN A 145 0.64 11.23 -19.91
C ASN A 145 0.06 11.15 -18.49
N VAL A 146 0.91 10.85 -17.52
CA VAL A 146 0.52 10.83 -16.10
C VAL A 146 1.11 12.06 -15.42
N ASP A 147 0.28 12.95 -14.90
CA ASP A 147 0.76 14.08 -14.10
C ASP A 147 1.03 13.65 -12.64
N ILE A 148 1.79 14.47 -11.90
CA ILE A 148 2.13 14.21 -10.49
C ILE A 148 0.87 14.04 -9.61
N PRO A 149 -0.17 14.90 -9.71
CA PRO A 149 -1.40 14.71 -8.96
C PRO A 149 -2.11 13.37 -9.23
N ARG A 150 -2.24 12.98 -10.50
CA ARG A 150 -2.85 11.70 -10.89
C ARG A 150 -2.02 10.53 -10.38
N LEU A 151 -0.69 10.59 -10.50
CA LEU A 151 0.17 9.53 -10.01
C LEU A 151 0.10 9.40 -8.48
N ALA A 152 0.09 10.51 -7.75
CA ALA A 152 -0.11 10.53 -6.30
C ALA A 152 -1.45 9.89 -5.92
N GLU A 153 -2.51 10.19 -6.67
CA GLU A 153 -3.82 9.62 -6.41
C GLU A 153 -3.87 8.09 -6.67
N MET A 154 -3.24 7.63 -7.75
CA MET A 154 -3.19 6.21 -8.14
C MET A 154 -2.32 5.39 -7.18
N THR A 155 -1.17 5.92 -6.76
CA THR A 155 -0.18 5.21 -5.94
C THR A 155 -0.37 5.39 -4.44
N LYS A 156 -1.11 6.43 -4.02
CA LYS A 156 -1.19 6.91 -2.62
C LYS A 156 0.14 7.42 -2.05
N ILE A 157 1.11 7.71 -2.92
CA ILE A 157 2.36 8.36 -2.56
C ILE A 157 2.15 9.87 -2.58
N SER A 158 2.73 10.61 -1.63
CA SER A 158 2.61 12.08 -1.62
C SER A 158 3.29 12.68 -2.87
N LYS A 159 2.74 13.80 -3.36
CA LYS A 159 3.34 14.54 -4.50
C LYS A 159 4.81 14.90 -4.21
N THR A 160 5.11 15.27 -2.97
CA THR A 160 6.47 15.56 -2.50
C THR A 160 7.41 14.38 -2.68
N TYR A 161 7.00 13.18 -2.30
CA TYR A 161 7.84 11.98 -2.48
C TYR A 161 7.98 11.57 -3.93
N ILE A 162 6.95 11.76 -4.76
CA ILE A 162 7.06 11.52 -6.20
C ILE A 162 8.10 12.45 -6.83
N ASN A 163 8.06 13.74 -6.50
CA ASN A 163 9.08 14.69 -6.96
C ASN A 163 10.48 14.31 -6.46
N ASN A 164 10.63 13.99 -5.17
CA ASN A 164 11.93 13.59 -4.62
C ASN A 164 12.46 12.29 -5.27
N ILE A 165 11.59 11.36 -5.67
CA ILE A 165 11.99 10.16 -6.41
C ILE A 165 12.52 10.53 -7.80
N GLU A 166 11.80 11.39 -8.52
CA GLU A 166 12.19 11.84 -9.87
C GLU A 166 13.46 12.70 -9.88
N GLU A 167 13.66 13.48 -8.82
CA GLU A 167 14.85 14.33 -8.62
C GLU A 167 16.02 13.58 -7.99
N GLU A 168 15.85 12.32 -7.59
CA GLU A 168 16.83 11.56 -6.82
C GLU A 168 17.30 12.31 -5.54
N ASN A 169 16.40 13.09 -4.93
CA ASN A 169 16.68 13.83 -3.69
C ASN A 169 16.60 12.91 -2.48
N TYR A 170 17.59 12.03 -2.35
CA TYR A 170 17.63 10.96 -1.35
C TYR A 170 17.61 11.47 0.10
N ALA A 171 18.12 12.68 0.35
CA ALA A 171 18.11 13.30 1.67
C ALA A 171 16.69 13.63 2.16
N ALA A 172 15.75 13.86 1.24
CA ALA A 172 14.36 14.18 1.54
C ALA A 172 13.42 12.97 1.36
N LEU A 173 13.96 11.76 1.16
CA LEU A 173 13.22 10.51 1.09
C LEU A 173 13.19 9.78 2.44
N PRO A 174 12.16 8.96 2.72
CA PRO A 174 12.09 8.17 3.95
C PRO A 174 13.09 7.00 3.94
N ALA A 175 13.07 6.14 4.96
CA ALA A 175 13.94 4.97 5.00
C ALA A 175 13.82 4.10 3.73
N ALA A 176 14.95 3.50 3.30
CA ALA A 176 15.07 2.79 2.02
C ALA A 176 14.02 1.69 1.77
N VAL A 177 13.51 1.07 2.84
CA VAL A 177 12.41 0.09 2.76
C VAL A 177 11.11 0.69 2.22
N TYR A 178 10.78 1.92 2.62
CA TYR A 178 9.62 2.66 2.11
C TYR A 178 9.85 3.13 0.68
N ILE A 179 11.06 3.60 0.37
CA ILE A 179 11.41 4.03 -1.00
C ILE A 179 11.21 2.87 -1.98
N ARG A 180 11.65 1.65 -1.63
CA ARG A 180 11.43 0.46 -2.46
C ARG A 180 9.95 0.25 -2.76
N GLY A 181 9.09 0.35 -1.75
CA GLY A 181 7.64 0.22 -1.92
C GLY A 181 7.04 1.34 -2.78
N PHE A 182 7.50 2.58 -2.61
CA PHE A 182 7.04 3.72 -3.41
C PHE A 182 7.40 3.55 -4.88
N VAL A 183 8.67 3.22 -5.17
CA VAL A 183 9.15 3.00 -6.53
C VAL A 183 8.45 1.78 -7.18
N TYR A 184 8.14 0.73 -6.41
CA TYR A 184 7.36 -0.41 -6.88
C TYR A 184 5.95 0.01 -7.33
N GLN A 185 5.22 0.79 -6.51
CA GLN A 185 3.87 1.25 -6.87
C GLN A 185 3.89 2.25 -8.03
N TYR A 186 4.90 3.12 -8.08
CA TYR A 186 5.15 4.02 -9.20
C TYR A 186 5.28 3.23 -10.51
N ALA A 187 6.15 2.22 -10.53
CA ALA A 187 6.39 1.36 -11.69
C ALA A 187 5.14 0.60 -12.13
N LYS A 188 4.39 0.05 -11.18
CA LYS A 188 3.12 -0.65 -11.44
C LYS A 188 2.09 0.26 -12.11
N CYS A 189 1.98 1.51 -11.67
CA CYS A 189 1.06 2.48 -12.27
C CYS A 189 1.44 2.84 -13.71
N LEU A 190 2.73 2.81 -14.05
CA LEU A 190 3.24 3.09 -15.40
C LEU A 190 3.37 1.85 -16.29
N LYS A 191 2.85 0.70 -15.85
CA LYS A 191 2.92 -0.60 -16.56
C LYS A 191 4.36 -1.06 -16.85
N LEU A 192 5.29 -0.74 -15.95
CA LEU A 192 6.67 -1.23 -15.99
C LEU A 192 6.82 -2.52 -15.19
N ASN A 193 7.96 -3.21 -15.32
CA ASN A 193 8.33 -4.30 -14.43
C ASN A 193 8.68 -3.74 -13.03
N PRO A 194 7.84 -3.94 -12.00
CA PRO A 194 7.99 -3.23 -10.74
C PRO A 194 9.17 -3.74 -9.90
N ASP A 195 9.51 -5.04 -10.01
CA ASP A 195 10.63 -5.63 -9.29
C ASP A 195 11.98 -5.13 -9.82
N LEU A 196 12.11 -5.04 -11.15
CA LEU A 196 13.32 -4.52 -11.81
C LEU A 196 13.53 -3.03 -11.47
N VAL A 197 12.48 -2.23 -11.61
CA VAL A 197 12.53 -0.78 -11.35
C VAL A 197 12.87 -0.52 -9.88
N ALA A 198 12.16 -1.14 -8.94
CA ALA A 198 12.41 -0.95 -7.52
C ALA A 198 13.82 -1.40 -7.13
N SER A 199 14.31 -2.51 -7.67
CA SER A 199 15.63 -3.04 -7.35
C SER A 199 16.77 -2.23 -7.97
N SER A 200 16.65 -1.79 -9.22
CA SER A 200 17.67 -0.94 -9.86
C SER A 200 17.75 0.44 -9.22
N TYR A 201 16.61 1.06 -8.90
CA TYR A 201 16.57 2.34 -8.21
C TYR A 201 17.17 2.25 -6.79
N THR A 202 16.76 1.25 -5.98
CA THR A 202 17.28 1.13 -4.61
C THR A 202 18.75 0.75 -4.52
N LYS A 203 19.34 0.12 -5.55
CA LYS A 203 20.80 -0.06 -5.63
C LYS A 203 21.54 1.28 -5.65
N ARG A 204 20.97 2.31 -6.29
CA ARG A 204 21.55 3.66 -6.39
C ARG A 204 21.46 4.47 -5.10
N LEU A 205 20.58 4.10 -4.17
CA LEU A 205 20.50 4.74 -2.84
C LEU A 205 21.65 4.34 -1.90
N LYS A 206 22.33 3.23 -2.19
CA LYS A 206 23.40 2.67 -1.37
C LYS A 206 24.81 3.06 -1.85
N ALA A 207 24.88 3.81 -2.95
CA ALA A 207 26.11 4.31 -3.57
C ALA A 207 26.29 5.79 -3.23
#